data_AF-I0KGF9-F1
#
_entry.id   AF-I0KGF9-F1
#
_cell.length_a   1.000
_cell.length_b   1.000
_cell.length_c   1.000
_cell.angle_alpha   90.00
_cell.angle_beta   90.00
_cell.angle_gamma   90.00
#
_symmetry.space_group_name_H-M   'P 1'
#
loop_
_entity.id
_entity.type
_entity.pdbx_description
1 polymer ?
#
loop_
_entity_poly.entity_id
_entity_poly.type
_entity_poly.pdbx_seq_one_letter_code
_entity_poly.pdbx_strand_id
1 'polypeptide(L)'
;MNTQPKPPARPLTPARAAQLKAATGAVPKTNAVSKSTQPCAKPAKSDWSCLRYGKLRGPAYNNKTNKQPISGYRRWHSLIDSQQITEGDAKTMLLMSPNEGDFNAVQAYDNQALTMGAMQKTIAPDGKGELTDQMVAFKARKPDKYKTVFQDQGWDTEEVEVTKTVGKGKKKKTITTTETRAKYTYTNSKGEQVTIGGDKLYAFIKSYCDPNTDAETKAEVEKALDAMRKAGEDDEFKDQQIIDFKKRIDKATGTKPKGYDYPIADYMTSDKGRALALDQSVNRPAYLSTDYGSALDTFYKNNPKVSKNPADWGENRETYQDEINSIYGPARRGTDMKGRYERIRDAPNPVVPADTPPS
;
A
#
# COMPACT_ATOMS: atom_id res chain seq x y z
N MET A 1 -52.47 74.22 -59.42
CA MET A 1 -53.95 74.32 -59.42
C MET A 1 -54.51 73.00 -58.92
N ASN A 2 -55.55 73.07 -58.07
CA ASN A 2 -56.41 71.97 -57.59
C ASN A 2 -55.76 70.89 -56.69
N THR A 3 -56.13 70.79 -55.40
CA THR A 3 -57.34 70.12 -54.82
C THR A 3 -57.35 68.63 -55.16
N GLN A 4 -57.59 67.65 -54.29
CA GLN A 4 -58.07 67.55 -52.91
C GLN A 4 -57.73 66.10 -52.39
N PRO A 5 -58.09 65.73 -51.14
CA PRO A 5 -57.52 64.61 -50.36
C PRO A 5 -58.39 63.33 -50.21
N LYS A 6 -57.86 62.39 -49.38
CA LYS A 6 -58.46 61.25 -48.60
C LYS A 6 -58.60 59.88 -49.32
N PRO A 7 -58.51 58.72 -48.60
CA PRO A 7 -59.24 58.39 -47.35
C PRO A 7 -58.41 57.73 -46.21
N PRO A 8 -59.02 57.48 -45.02
CA PRO A 8 -58.31 57.15 -43.78
C PRO A 8 -58.30 55.66 -43.36
N ALA A 9 -57.40 55.39 -42.39
CA ALA A 9 -57.43 54.41 -41.29
C ALA A 9 -57.34 52.89 -41.56
N ARG A 10 -56.31 52.25 -40.98
CA ARG A 10 -56.48 51.41 -39.76
C ARG A 10 -55.14 51.23 -39.01
N PRO A 11 -55.14 51.15 -37.66
CA PRO A 11 -53.94 51.22 -36.84
C PRO A 11 -53.38 49.85 -36.50
N LEU A 12 -52.04 49.74 -36.39
CA LEU A 12 -51.37 48.67 -35.68
C LEU A 12 -50.47 49.28 -34.59
N THR A 13 -51.01 49.16 -33.39
CA THR A 13 -50.47 48.95 -32.04
C THR A 13 -49.01 49.29 -31.68
N PRO A 14 -48.82 49.71 -30.41
CA PRO A 14 -47.66 50.45 -29.95
C PRO A 14 -46.59 49.54 -29.35
N ALA A 15 -45.35 49.70 -29.82
CA ALA A 15 -44.17 49.70 -28.95
C ALA A 15 -42.92 50.09 -29.76
N ARG A 16 -42.85 51.37 -30.13
CA ARG A 16 -41.58 52.07 -30.37
C ARG A 16 -41.69 53.48 -29.77
N ALA A 17 -41.31 53.63 -28.51
CA ALA A 17 -41.03 54.89 -27.83
C ALA A 17 -40.38 54.50 -26.50
N ALA A 18 -39.12 54.79 -26.18
CA ALA A 18 -38.31 55.97 -26.45
C ALA A 18 -36.99 55.55 -27.14
N GLN A 19 -36.52 56.11 -28.25
CA GLN A 19 -36.29 57.51 -28.62
C GLN A 19 -35.36 58.31 -27.68
N LEU A 20 -34.14 58.50 -28.20
CA LEU A 20 -33.45 59.78 -28.38
C LEU A 20 -33.25 60.69 -27.17
N LYS A 21 -31.98 60.80 -26.74
CA LYS A 21 -31.21 62.07 -26.73
C LYS A 21 -29.79 61.75 -27.19
N ALA A 22 -29.47 62.01 -28.47
CA ALA A 22 -28.70 63.18 -28.95
C ALA A 22 -27.25 63.18 -28.39
N ALA A 23 -26.28 62.65 -29.13
CA ALA A 23 -25.49 63.33 -30.17
C ALA A 23 -24.37 64.23 -29.61
N THR A 24 -23.12 63.80 -29.80
CA THR A 24 -21.95 64.61 -30.22
C THR A 24 -20.72 63.70 -30.26
N GLY A 25 -19.96 63.79 -31.35
CA GLY A 25 -18.89 62.85 -31.68
C GLY A 25 -17.56 63.11 -30.98
N ALA A 26 -16.70 62.09 -31.02
CA ALA A 26 -15.24 62.23 -31.05
C ALA A 26 -14.62 60.85 -31.40
N VAL A 27 -13.61 60.87 -32.25
CA VAL A 27 -12.80 59.73 -32.72
C VAL A 27 -12.03 59.09 -31.57
N PRO A 28 -12.08 57.75 -31.34
CA PRO A 28 -11.17 57.09 -30.42
C PRO A 28 -9.94 56.51 -31.12
N LYS A 29 -8.78 56.86 -30.56
CA LYS A 29 -7.45 56.35 -30.83
C LYS A 29 -7.31 54.89 -30.39
N THR A 30 -6.58 54.11 -31.20
CA THR A 30 -5.72 52.97 -30.86
C THR A 30 -6.23 51.99 -29.78
N ASN A 31 -6.66 50.80 -30.22
CA ASN A 31 -6.92 49.65 -29.35
C ASN A 31 -5.63 49.17 -28.67
N ALA A 32 -5.61 49.29 -27.35
CA ALA A 32 -4.68 48.58 -26.49
C ALA A 32 -5.01 47.07 -26.49
N VAL A 33 -3.98 46.24 -26.64
CA VAL A 33 -4.05 44.79 -26.48
C VAL A 33 -4.48 44.46 -25.05
N SER A 34 -5.66 43.87 -24.89
CA SER A 34 -6.10 43.36 -23.58
C SER A 34 -5.30 42.10 -23.25
N LYS A 35 -4.51 42.17 -22.17
CA LYS A 35 -3.93 40.99 -21.54
C LYS A 35 -5.09 40.21 -20.92
N SER A 36 -5.39 39.06 -21.53
CA SER A 36 -6.17 38.00 -20.89
C SER A 36 -5.39 37.50 -19.68
N THR A 37 -5.76 37.97 -18.49
CA THR A 37 -5.34 37.37 -17.21
C THR A 37 -6.14 36.10 -17.02
N GLN A 38 -5.65 35.00 -17.59
CA GLN A 38 -6.06 33.67 -17.18
C GLN A 38 -5.59 33.49 -15.72
N PRO A 39 -6.49 33.20 -14.75
CA PRO A 39 -6.06 32.98 -13.38
C PRO A 39 -5.13 31.76 -13.36
N CYS A 40 -3.91 31.93 -12.83
CA CYS A 40 -2.99 30.83 -12.58
C CYS A 40 -3.76 29.71 -11.88
N ALA A 41 -3.80 28.53 -12.51
CA ALA A 41 -4.35 27.35 -11.87
C ALA A 41 -3.67 27.19 -10.51
N LYS A 42 -4.45 27.08 -9.43
CA LYS A 42 -3.90 26.74 -8.12
C LYS A 42 -3.08 25.47 -8.30
N PRO A 43 -1.83 25.40 -7.82
CA PRO A 43 -1.05 24.18 -7.91
C PRO A 43 -1.86 23.04 -7.30
N ALA A 44 -1.92 21.91 -8.02
CA ALA A 44 -2.61 20.73 -7.54
C ALA A 44 -2.06 20.40 -6.15
N LYS A 45 -2.97 20.16 -5.19
CA LYS A 45 -2.58 19.79 -3.84
C LYS A 45 -1.89 18.43 -3.93
N SER A 46 -0.67 18.31 -3.41
CA SER A 46 0.04 17.03 -3.35
C SER A 46 -0.79 16.00 -2.58
N ASP A 47 -0.80 14.76 -3.08
CA ASP A 47 -1.41 13.58 -2.45
C ASP A 47 -0.55 13.01 -1.31
N TRP A 48 0.56 13.68 -0.99
CA TRP A 48 1.47 13.32 0.09
C TRP A 48 1.30 14.24 1.29
N SER A 49 1.24 13.65 2.48
CA SER A 49 1.19 14.39 3.74
C SER A 49 2.22 13.92 4.74
N CYS A 50 2.57 14.80 5.66
CA CYS A 50 3.47 14.47 6.75
C CYS A 50 2.72 13.97 7.97
N LEU A 51 2.87 12.68 8.27
CA LEU A 51 2.30 12.04 9.46
C LEU A 51 3.35 11.95 10.57
N ARG A 52 2.88 11.90 11.82
CA ARG A 52 3.73 11.75 13.01
C ARG A 52 3.46 10.38 13.66
N TYR A 53 4.53 9.69 14.02
CA TYR A 53 4.50 8.44 14.79
C TYR A 53 5.46 8.55 15.98
N GLY A 54 4.91 8.79 17.16
CA GLY A 54 5.70 9.16 18.33
C GLY A 54 6.51 10.45 18.07
N LYS A 55 7.84 10.34 18.14
CA LYS A 55 8.77 11.44 17.83
C LYS A 55 9.17 11.51 16.36
N LEU A 56 8.85 10.49 15.57
CA LEU A 56 9.20 10.41 14.15
C LEU A 56 8.14 11.09 13.30
N ARG A 57 8.55 11.59 12.16
CA ARG A 57 7.70 12.25 11.17
C ARG A 57 8.19 11.87 9.78
N GLY A 58 7.26 11.70 8.85
CA GLY A 58 7.62 11.47 7.45
C GLY A 58 6.40 11.40 6.53
N PRO A 59 6.65 11.25 5.22
CA PRO A 59 5.61 11.29 4.21
C PRO A 59 4.72 10.05 4.26
N ALA A 60 3.47 10.22 3.87
CA ALA A 60 2.53 9.14 3.59
C ALA A 60 1.59 9.57 2.45
N TYR A 61 1.34 8.63 1.55
CA TYR A 61 0.33 8.78 0.52
C TYR A 61 -1.05 8.76 1.16
N ASN A 62 -1.85 9.79 0.90
CA ASN A 62 -3.13 9.99 1.60
C ASN A 62 -4.33 10.12 0.65
N ASN A 63 -4.16 9.82 -0.63
CA ASN A 63 -5.24 9.89 -1.60
C ASN A 63 -6.31 8.83 -1.26
N LYS A 64 -7.46 9.31 -0.80
CA LYS A 64 -8.57 8.44 -0.38
C LYS A 64 -9.39 7.90 -1.54
N THR A 65 -9.26 8.47 -2.74
CA THR A 65 -10.06 8.09 -3.92
C THR A 65 -9.34 7.10 -4.83
N ASN A 66 -8.00 7.08 -4.83
CA ASN A 66 -7.21 6.09 -5.58
C ASN A 66 -6.64 4.99 -4.66
N LYS A 67 -7.55 4.18 -4.11
CA LYS A 67 -7.20 3.01 -3.29
C LYS A 67 -7.15 1.75 -4.14
N GLN A 68 -6.20 0.87 -3.85
CA GLN A 68 -6.02 -0.42 -4.53
C GLN A 68 -6.07 -1.57 -3.51
N PRO A 69 -7.24 -1.88 -2.92
CA PRO A 69 -7.34 -2.95 -1.93
C PRO A 69 -7.11 -4.33 -2.56
N ILE A 70 -6.74 -5.32 -1.74
CA ILE A 70 -6.60 -6.72 -2.19
C ILE A 70 -7.89 -7.27 -2.78
N SER A 71 -9.05 -6.86 -2.25
CA SER A 71 -10.36 -7.23 -2.79
C SER A 71 -10.58 -6.76 -4.24
N GLY A 72 -9.83 -5.77 -4.70
CA GLY A 72 -9.83 -5.28 -6.08
C GLY A 72 -8.84 -5.99 -7.00
N TYR A 73 -8.08 -6.98 -6.52
CA TYR A 73 -7.16 -7.75 -7.37
C TYR A 73 -7.94 -8.63 -8.37
N ARG A 74 -7.49 -8.63 -9.63
CA ARG A 74 -8.24 -9.16 -10.79
C ARG A 74 -7.61 -10.39 -11.45
N ARG A 75 -6.55 -10.95 -10.85
CA ARG A 75 -5.76 -12.04 -11.44
C ARG A 75 -5.62 -13.22 -10.47
N TRP A 76 -6.67 -13.49 -9.70
CA TRP A 76 -6.70 -14.57 -8.73
C TRP A 76 -6.62 -15.93 -9.41
N HIS A 77 -7.47 -16.17 -10.41
CA HIS A 77 -7.55 -17.45 -11.11
C HIS A 77 -6.29 -17.71 -11.92
N SER A 78 -5.72 -16.67 -12.54
CA SER A 78 -4.40 -16.75 -13.18
C SER A 78 -3.32 -17.34 -12.25
N LEU A 79 -3.31 -16.96 -10.96
CA LEU A 79 -2.37 -17.50 -9.98
C LEU A 79 -2.79 -18.88 -9.42
N ILE A 80 -4.09 -19.15 -9.35
CA ILE A 80 -4.64 -20.45 -8.92
C ILE A 80 -4.37 -21.53 -9.97
N ASP A 81 -4.69 -21.25 -11.23
CA ASP A 81 -4.52 -22.16 -12.37
C ASP A 81 -3.05 -22.49 -12.63
N SER A 82 -2.16 -21.53 -12.36
CA SER A 82 -0.70 -21.73 -12.38
C SER A 82 -0.14 -22.35 -11.10
N GLN A 83 -1.00 -22.77 -10.16
CA GLN A 83 -0.65 -23.41 -8.89
C GLN A 83 0.29 -22.58 -7.99
N GLN A 84 0.35 -21.27 -8.19
CA GLN A 84 1.15 -20.37 -7.36
C GLN A 84 0.45 -20.07 -6.02
N ILE A 85 -0.87 -20.12 -6.01
CA ILE A 85 -1.72 -20.04 -4.81
C ILE A 85 -2.88 -21.03 -4.93
N THR A 86 -3.60 -21.28 -3.83
CA THR A 86 -4.87 -22.01 -3.80
C THR A 86 -6.04 -21.06 -3.58
N GLU A 87 -7.27 -21.52 -3.82
CA GLU A 87 -8.48 -20.76 -3.50
C GLU A 87 -8.55 -20.40 -2.00
N GLY A 88 -8.16 -21.32 -1.11
CA GLY A 88 -8.10 -21.06 0.32
C GLY A 88 -7.06 -20.00 0.70
N ASP A 89 -5.94 -19.91 -0.03
CA ASP A 89 -4.98 -18.82 0.17
C ASP A 89 -5.60 -17.46 -0.20
N ALA A 90 -6.29 -17.38 -1.34
CA ALA A 90 -6.99 -16.18 -1.76
C ALA A 90 -8.03 -15.74 -0.71
N LYS A 91 -8.86 -16.67 -0.21
CA LYS A 91 -9.85 -16.40 0.85
C LYS A 91 -9.19 -15.92 2.14
N THR A 92 -8.09 -16.57 2.55
CA THR A 92 -7.30 -16.15 3.72
C THR A 92 -6.78 -14.72 3.57
N MET A 93 -6.25 -14.35 2.40
CA MET A 93 -5.78 -12.99 2.11
C MET A 93 -6.94 -11.99 2.13
N LEU A 94 -8.07 -12.32 1.52
CA LEU A 94 -9.26 -11.45 1.47
C LEU A 94 -9.83 -11.17 2.86
N LEU A 95 -9.84 -12.16 3.76
CA LEU A 95 -10.28 -11.99 5.15
C LEU A 95 -9.34 -11.09 5.96
N MET A 96 -8.03 -11.25 5.78
CA MET A 96 -7.03 -10.55 6.59
C MET A 96 -6.73 -9.14 6.08
N SER A 97 -6.71 -8.95 4.75
CA SER A 97 -6.28 -7.71 4.10
C SER A 97 -6.96 -6.40 4.55
N PRO A 98 -8.23 -6.36 5.01
CA PRO A 98 -8.82 -5.14 5.55
C PRO A 98 -8.12 -4.62 6.82
N ASN A 99 -7.29 -5.45 7.47
CA ASN A 99 -6.47 -5.08 8.61
C ASN A 99 -5.09 -4.51 8.23
N GLU A 100 -4.76 -4.45 6.94
CA GLU A 100 -3.47 -4.01 6.42
C GLU A 100 -3.63 -2.89 5.38
N GLY A 101 -2.57 -2.63 4.60
CA GLY A 101 -2.56 -1.59 3.57
C GLY A 101 -3.18 -2.02 2.23
N ASP A 102 -3.37 -1.04 1.35
CA ASP A 102 -3.66 -1.26 -0.07
C ASP A 102 -2.37 -1.56 -0.85
N PHE A 103 -2.48 -2.13 -2.06
CA PHE A 103 -1.30 -2.44 -2.90
C PHE A 103 -0.43 -1.21 -3.22
N ASN A 104 -1.05 -0.04 -3.34
CA ASN A 104 -0.38 1.23 -3.64
C ASN A 104 -0.15 2.09 -2.39
N ALA A 105 -0.36 1.54 -1.18
CA ALA A 105 -0.06 2.25 0.05
C ALA A 105 1.46 2.44 0.18
N VAL A 106 1.89 3.67 0.42
CA VAL A 106 3.30 4.01 0.64
C VAL A 106 3.40 4.99 1.80
N GLN A 107 4.30 4.72 2.73
CA GLN A 107 4.56 5.59 3.87
C GLN A 107 6.00 5.49 4.34
N ALA A 108 6.46 6.52 5.04
CA ALA A 108 7.78 6.59 5.67
C ALA A 108 7.72 7.46 6.93
N TYR A 109 6.68 7.33 7.77
CA TYR A 109 6.55 8.14 8.99
C TYR A 109 7.15 7.49 10.24
N ASP A 110 7.51 6.21 10.18
CA ASP A 110 8.09 5.43 11.27
C ASP A 110 9.63 5.39 11.20
N ASN A 111 10.27 4.37 11.77
CA ASN A 111 11.73 4.21 11.77
C ASN A 111 12.28 3.52 10.52
N GLN A 112 11.45 3.23 9.53
CA GLN A 112 11.86 2.68 8.23
C GLN A 112 12.17 3.81 7.26
N ALA A 113 13.01 3.54 6.26
CA ALA A 113 13.22 4.45 5.14
C ALA A 113 11.96 4.55 4.28
N LEU A 114 11.30 3.41 4.04
CA LEU A 114 10.07 3.32 3.27
C LEU A 114 9.30 2.06 3.64
N THR A 115 7.98 2.13 3.59
CA THR A 115 7.05 1.02 3.77
C THR A 115 6.05 1.05 2.62
N MET A 116 5.80 -0.09 1.98
CA MET A 116 4.95 -0.17 0.79
C MET A 116 4.10 -1.44 0.74
N GLY A 117 2.95 -1.30 0.10
CA GLY A 117 2.13 -2.40 -0.37
C GLY A 117 1.19 -2.97 0.66
N ALA A 118 0.46 -4.00 0.24
CA ALA A 118 -0.65 -4.51 1.02
C ALA A 118 -0.21 -5.30 2.28
N MET A 119 1.06 -5.73 2.35
CA MET A 119 1.68 -6.27 3.58
C MET A 119 2.49 -5.24 4.37
N GLN A 120 2.55 -3.99 3.90
CA GLN A 120 3.40 -2.95 4.52
C GLN A 120 4.86 -3.43 4.67
N LYS A 121 5.42 -3.99 3.60
CA LYS A 121 6.83 -4.43 3.57
C LYS A 121 7.75 -3.22 3.61
N THR A 122 8.90 -3.36 4.26
CA THR A 122 9.76 -2.22 4.59
C THR A 122 11.12 -2.27 3.91
N ILE A 123 11.67 -1.07 3.68
CA ILE A 123 13.09 -0.79 3.51
C ILE A 123 13.54 -0.11 4.82
N ALA A 124 14.42 -0.78 5.55
CA ALA A 124 15.08 -0.29 6.75
C ALA A 124 16.07 0.85 6.42
N PRO A 125 16.52 1.63 7.42
CA PRO A 125 17.46 2.73 7.19
C PRO A 125 18.74 2.35 6.45
N ASP A 126 19.24 1.11 6.63
CA ASP A 126 20.44 0.63 5.95
C ASP A 126 20.18 0.06 4.53
N GLY A 127 18.94 0.15 4.04
CA GLY A 127 18.53 -0.27 2.69
C GLY A 127 18.09 -1.74 2.58
N LYS A 128 18.16 -2.53 3.65
CA LYS A 128 17.64 -3.92 3.67
C LYS A 128 16.16 -3.96 4.01
N GLY A 129 15.52 -5.12 3.91
CA GLY A 129 14.19 -5.35 4.45
C GLY A 129 13.31 -6.17 3.52
N GLU A 130 12.11 -6.51 3.97
CA GLU A 130 11.21 -7.40 3.21
C GLU A 130 10.79 -6.80 1.86
N LEU A 131 10.79 -5.48 1.71
CA LEU A 131 10.51 -4.82 0.43
C LEU A 131 11.71 -4.89 -0.51
N THR A 132 12.94 -4.73 0.01
CA THR A 132 14.16 -4.96 -0.77
C THR A 132 14.20 -6.39 -1.30
N ASP A 133 13.90 -7.38 -0.45
CA ASP A 133 13.83 -8.79 -0.86
C ASP A 133 12.74 -9.04 -1.91
N GLN A 134 11.60 -8.35 -1.79
CA GLN A 134 10.52 -8.42 -2.78
C GLN A 134 10.94 -7.84 -4.14
N MET A 135 11.66 -6.72 -4.15
CA MET A 135 12.23 -6.14 -5.36
C MET A 135 13.21 -7.12 -6.03
N VAL A 136 14.08 -7.78 -5.27
CA VAL A 136 15.00 -8.81 -5.78
C VAL A 136 14.24 -9.99 -6.38
N ALA A 137 13.23 -10.51 -5.66
CA ALA A 137 12.40 -11.60 -6.16
C ALA A 137 11.66 -11.23 -7.46
N PHE A 138 11.15 -9.99 -7.55
CA PHE A 138 10.50 -9.49 -8.76
C PHE A 138 11.50 -9.33 -9.91
N LYS A 139 12.69 -8.79 -9.65
CA LYS A 139 13.80 -8.68 -10.62
C LYS A 139 14.16 -10.04 -11.22
N ALA A 140 14.26 -11.07 -10.37
CA ALA A 140 14.57 -12.42 -10.82
C ALA A 140 13.44 -13.04 -11.64
N ARG A 141 12.18 -12.81 -11.25
CA ARG A 141 11.01 -13.43 -11.90
C ARG A 141 10.58 -12.71 -13.19
N LYS A 142 10.74 -11.40 -13.24
CA LYS A 142 10.19 -10.50 -14.28
C LYS A 142 11.18 -9.36 -14.59
N PRO A 143 12.38 -9.66 -15.13
CA PRO A 143 13.46 -8.66 -15.29
C PRO A 143 13.04 -7.47 -16.17
N ASP A 144 12.33 -7.70 -17.28
CA ASP A 144 11.90 -6.62 -18.17
C ASP A 144 10.92 -5.67 -17.48
N LYS A 145 10.00 -6.22 -16.69
CA LYS A 145 9.03 -5.44 -15.91
C LYS A 145 9.68 -4.74 -14.74
N TYR A 146 10.64 -5.40 -14.08
CA TYR A 146 11.44 -4.77 -13.03
C TYR A 146 12.15 -3.52 -13.57
N LYS A 147 12.69 -3.59 -14.80
CA LYS A 147 13.29 -2.43 -15.45
C LYS A 147 12.27 -1.29 -15.57
N THR A 148 11.08 -1.54 -16.12
CA THR A 148 10.09 -0.48 -16.34
C THR A 148 9.46 0.06 -15.05
N VAL A 149 9.21 -0.82 -14.07
CA VAL A 149 8.50 -0.50 -12.83
C VAL A 149 9.42 0.15 -11.80
N PHE A 150 10.69 -0.27 -11.73
CA PHE A 150 11.65 0.20 -10.74
C PHE A 150 12.84 0.93 -11.37
N GLN A 151 13.65 0.28 -12.21
CA GLN A 151 14.95 0.84 -12.64
C GLN A 151 14.80 2.13 -13.43
N ASP A 152 13.87 2.19 -14.37
CA ASP A 152 13.58 3.38 -15.17
C ASP A 152 12.93 4.50 -14.33
N GLN A 153 12.43 4.16 -13.15
CA GLN A 153 11.91 5.09 -12.15
C GLN A 153 12.96 5.44 -11.08
N GLY A 154 14.23 5.08 -11.29
CA GLY A 154 15.35 5.37 -10.40
C GLY A 154 15.57 4.36 -9.28
N TRP A 155 14.68 3.39 -9.06
CA TRP A 155 14.81 2.40 -8.00
C TRP A 155 15.54 1.14 -8.46
N ASP A 156 16.54 0.69 -7.70
CA ASP A 156 17.19 -0.59 -7.93
C ASP A 156 17.65 -1.21 -6.62
N THR A 157 18.18 -2.43 -6.72
CA THR A 157 18.87 -3.14 -5.65
C THR A 157 20.33 -3.35 -6.03
N GLU A 158 21.21 -3.33 -5.05
CA GLU A 158 22.63 -3.59 -5.23
C GLU A 158 23.17 -4.55 -4.18
N GLU A 159 24.14 -5.36 -4.59
CA GLU A 159 24.92 -6.18 -3.69
C GLU A 159 26.08 -5.35 -3.13
N VAL A 160 26.20 -5.33 -1.80
CA VAL A 160 27.23 -4.59 -1.08
C VAL A 160 28.01 -5.56 -0.20
N GLU A 161 29.33 -5.58 -0.34
CA GLU A 161 30.18 -6.31 0.59
C GLU A 161 30.23 -5.59 1.94
N VAL A 162 29.89 -6.32 2.99
CA VAL A 162 29.86 -5.81 4.36
C VAL A 162 30.83 -6.62 5.20
N THR A 163 31.85 -5.93 5.72
CA THR A 163 32.81 -6.51 6.64
C THR A 163 32.34 -6.29 8.08
N LYS A 164 32.12 -7.38 8.82
CA LYS A 164 31.71 -7.33 10.24
C LYS A 164 32.71 -8.09 11.11
N THR A 165 33.02 -7.50 12.26
CA THR A 165 33.73 -8.23 13.32
C THR A 165 32.70 -8.95 14.19
N VAL A 166 32.77 -10.28 14.23
CA VAL A 166 31.90 -11.11 15.08
C VAL A 166 32.71 -11.79 16.17
N GLY A 167 32.05 -12.08 17.30
CA GLY A 167 32.67 -12.68 18.48
C GLY A 167 33.03 -11.65 19.57
N LYS A 168 33.48 -12.14 20.72
CA LYS A 168 33.85 -11.33 21.89
C LYS A 168 35.29 -11.63 22.33
N GLY A 169 35.98 -10.62 22.88
CA GLY A 169 37.33 -10.75 23.42
C GLY A 169 38.36 -11.19 22.37
N LYS A 170 39.25 -12.12 22.73
CA LYS A 170 40.30 -12.68 21.85
C LYS A 170 39.76 -13.56 20.71
N LYS A 171 38.45 -13.87 20.67
CA LYS A 171 37.79 -14.66 19.63
C LYS A 171 37.08 -13.79 18.56
N LYS A 172 37.48 -12.53 18.41
CA LYS A 172 36.98 -11.67 17.33
C LYS A 172 37.51 -12.20 16.00
N LYS A 173 36.61 -12.43 15.05
CA LYS A 173 36.94 -12.73 13.65
C LYS A 173 36.25 -11.73 12.73
N THR A 174 36.96 -11.34 11.69
CA THR A 174 36.40 -10.53 10.61
C THR A 174 35.75 -11.47 9.60
N ILE A 175 34.50 -11.19 9.25
CA ILE A 175 33.75 -11.90 8.20
C ILE A 175 33.28 -10.86 7.20
N THR A 176 33.49 -11.13 5.91
CA THR A 176 32.87 -10.39 4.82
C THR A 176 31.64 -11.15 4.35
N THR A 177 30.52 -10.45 4.26
CA THR A 177 29.24 -10.99 3.76
C THR A 177 28.68 -10.05 2.72
N THR A 178 28.06 -10.59 1.67
CA THR A 178 27.30 -9.78 0.71
C THR A 178 25.89 -9.53 1.26
N GLU A 179 25.45 -8.27 1.25
CA GLU A 179 24.09 -7.86 1.59
C GLU A 179 23.46 -7.15 0.40
N THR A 180 22.18 -7.43 0.11
CA THR A 180 21.43 -6.67 -0.90
C THR A 180 20.76 -5.45 -0.26
N ARG A 181 20.90 -4.29 -0.90
CA ARG A 181 20.37 -3.00 -0.41
C ARG A 181 19.61 -2.27 -1.51
N ALA A 182 18.54 -1.58 -1.14
CA ALA A 182 17.81 -0.69 -2.03
C ALA A 182 18.58 0.62 -2.23
N LYS A 183 18.50 1.14 -3.45
CA LYS A 183 19.03 2.44 -3.85
C LYS A 183 18.08 3.20 -4.75
N TYR A 184 18.26 4.51 -4.77
CA TYR A 184 17.55 5.43 -5.64
C TYR A 184 18.55 6.29 -6.43
N THR A 185 18.35 6.41 -7.73
CA THR A 185 19.17 7.19 -8.66
C THR A 185 18.31 8.22 -9.36
N TYR A 186 18.76 9.48 -9.36
CA TYR A 186 18.09 10.59 -10.04
C TYR A 186 19.11 11.56 -10.65
N THR A 187 18.63 12.47 -11.51
CA THR A 187 19.47 13.54 -12.08
C THR A 187 19.17 14.85 -11.34
N ASN A 188 20.18 15.47 -10.75
CA ASN A 188 20.01 16.74 -10.03
C ASN A 188 19.88 17.95 -11.00
N SER A 189 19.59 19.15 -10.49
CA SER A 189 19.54 20.38 -11.29
C SER A 189 20.80 20.74 -12.08
N LYS A 190 21.95 20.13 -11.75
CA LYS A 190 23.21 20.31 -12.50
C LYS A 190 23.39 19.31 -13.64
N GLY A 191 22.43 18.40 -13.84
CA GLY A 191 22.52 17.32 -14.82
C GLY A 191 23.40 16.15 -14.36
N GLU A 192 23.77 16.09 -13.08
CA GLU A 192 24.60 15.01 -12.53
C GLU A 192 23.72 13.86 -12.05
N GLN A 193 24.10 12.62 -12.36
CA GLN A 193 23.48 11.45 -11.75
C GLN A 193 23.91 11.31 -10.30
N VAL A 194 22.93 11.27 -9.41
CA VAL A 194 23.09 11.07 -7.97
C VAL A 194 22.49 9.72 -7.61
N THR A 195 23.25 8.86 -6.96
CA THR A 195 22.77 7.58 -6.42
C THR A 195 22.88 7.59 -4.90
N ILE A 196 21.77 7.27 -4.23
CA ILE A 196 21.67 7.24 -2.77
C ILE A 196 21.16 5.88 -2.30
N GLY A 197 21.76 5.36 -1.23
CA GLY A 197 21.38 4.11 -0.57
C GLY A 197 21.61 4.23 0.94
N GLY A 198 21.10 3.27 1.71
CA GLY A 198 21.25 3.23 3.17
C GLY A 198 20.84 4.54 3.85
N ASP A 199 21.64 5.00 4.82
CA ASP A 199 21.32 6.17 5.65
C ASP A 199 21.07 7.44 4.83
N LYS A 200 21.73 7.59 3.66
CA LYS A 200 21.50 8.71 2.75
C LYS A 200 20.10 8.66 2.12
N LEU A 201 19.66 7.47 1.70
CA LEU A 201 18.30 7.26 1.20
C LEU A 201 17.27 7.50 2.31
N TYR A 202 17.52 6.99 3.51
CA TYR A 202 16.67 7.25 4.67
C TYR A 202 16.52 8.76 4.94
N ALA A 203 17.63 9.48 5.07
CA ALA A 203 17.63 10.92 5.32
C ALA A 203 16.96 11.70 4.18
N PHE A 204 17.22 11.33 2.94
CA PHE A 204 16.59 11.91 1.75
C PHE A 204 15.07 11.81 1.83
N ILE A 205 14.51 10.62 2.07
CA ILE A 205 13.04 10.43 2.17
C ILE A 205 12.45 11.22 3.35
N LYS A 206 13.12 11.24 4.52
CA LYS A 206 12.63 11.99 5.69
C LYS A 206 12.65 13.51 5.47
N SER A 207 13.52 14.01 4.59
CA SER A 207 13.65 15.44 4.31
C SER A 207 12.36 16.06 3.74
N TYR A 208 11.49 15.27 3.11
CA TYR A 208 10.19 15.75 2.62
C TYR A 208 9.37 16.50 3.69
N CYS A 209 9.45 16.05 4.94
CA CYS A 209 8.70 16.63 6.05
C CYS A 209 9.49 17.63 6.91
N ASP A 210 10.72 17.93 6.53
CA ASP A 210 11.52 18.99 7.13
C ASP A 210 11.07 20.35 6.55
N PRO A 211 10.73 21.33 7.42
CA PRO A 211 10.38 22.68 6.96
C PRO A 211 11.50 23.38 6.20
N ASN A 212 12.76 23.02 6.42
CA ASN A 212 13.93 23.65 5.83
C ASN A 212 14.35 23.03 4.49
N THR A 213 13.77 21.90 4.09
CA THR A 213 14.07 21.28 2.79
C THR A 213 13.45 22.11 1.66
N ASP A 214 14.28 22.39 0.66
CA ASP A 214 13.93 23.17 -0.52
C ASP A 214 12.91 22.45 -1.42
N ALA A 215 12.29 23.21 -2.33
CA ALA A 215 11.23 22.71 -3.18
C ALA A 215 11.71 21.67 -4.21
N GLU A 216 12.95 21.77 -4.69
CA GLU A 216 13.51 20.83 -5.66
C GLU A 216 13.74 19.46 -5.01
N THR A 217 14.38 19.44 -3.84
CA THR A 217 14.57 18.23 -3.04
C THR A 217 13.21 17.59 -2.69
N LYS A 218 12.21 18.39 -2.27
CA LYS A 218 10.86 17.86 -1.99
C LYS A 218 10.20 17.21 -3.20
N ALA A 219 10.29 17.87 -4.35
CA ALA A 219 9.75 17.33 -5.60
C ALA A 219 10.44 16.02 -5.99
N GLU A 220 11.75 15.90 -5.76
CA GLU A 220 12.49 14.67 -6.06
C GLU A 220 12.15 13.53 -5.09
N VAL A 221 11.95 13.83 -3.80
CA VAL A 221 11.44 12.83 -2.85
C VAL A 221 10.03 12.38 -3.26
N GLU A 222 9.16 13.30 -3.68
CA GLU A 222 7.82 12.96 -4.17
C GLU A 222 7.87 12.04 -5.39
N LYS A 223 8.76 12.29 -6.36
CA LYS A 223 8.99 11.36 -7.49
C LYS A 223 9.43 9.98 -7.03
N ALA A 224 10.40 9.90 -6.11
CA ALA A 224 10.89 8.63 -5.58
C ALA A 224 9.76 7.83 -4.90
N LEU A 225 8.91 8.50 -4.13
CA LEU A 225 7.78 7.88 -3.44
C LEU A 225 6.64 7.50 -4.41
N ASP A 226 6.35 8.33 -5.40
CA ASP A 226 5.36 8.07 -6.44
C ASP A 226 5.75 6.88 -7.33
N ALA A 227 7.04 6.67 -7.59
CA ALA A 227 7.53 5.48 -8.28
C ALA A 227 7.12 4.20 -7.53
N MET A 228 7.31 4.17 -6.20
CA MET A 228 6.89 3.04 -5.36
C MET A 228 5.37 2.87 -5.33
N ARG A 229 4.61 3.98 -5.30
CA ARG A 229 3.15 3.95 -5.36
C ARG A 229 2.67 3.32 -6.68
N LYS A 230 3.21 3.79 -7.81
CA LYS A 230 2.90 3.28 -9.16
C LYS A 230 3.30 1.81 -9.31
N ALA A 231 4.42 1.39 -8.71
CA ALA A 231 4.78 -0.03 -8.67
C ALA A 231 3.69 -0.87 -7.99
N GLY A 232 3.06 -0.34 -6.93
CA GLY A 232 1.90 -0.96 -6.29
C GLY A 232 0.63 -1.02 -7.15
N GLU A 233 0.59 -0.31 -8.27
CA GLU A 233 -0.53 -0.30 -9.20
C GLU A 233 -0.31 -1.26 -10.37
N ASP A 234 0.95 -1.61 -10.67
CA ASP A 234 1.32 -2.56 -11.72
C ASP A 234 0.81 -3.97 -11.41
N ASP A 235 0.14 -4.59 -12.38
CA ASP A 235 -0.51 -5.89 -12.19
C ASP A 235 0.50 -7.02 -11.94
N GLU A 236 1.67 -7.02 -12.57
CA GLU A 236 2.66 -8.07 -12.36
C GLU A 236 3.41 -7.90 -11.03
N PHE A 237 3.55 -6.67 -10.54
CA PHE A 237 4.04 -6.43 -9.19
C PHE A 237 2.97 -6.74 -8.13
N LYS A 238 1.68 -6.52 -8.41
CA LYS A 238 0.58 -7.03 -7.57
C LYS A 238 0.63 -8.56 -7.47
N ASP A 239 0.89 -9.28 -8.57
CA ASP A 239 1.12 -10.74 -8.52
C ASP A 239 2.25 -11.08 -7.53
N GLN A 240 3.36 -10.31 -7.53
CA GLN A 240 4.47 -10.51 -6.58
C GLN A 240 4.03 -10.32 -5.13
N GLN A 241 3.23 -9.30 -4.85
CA GLN A 241 2.69 -9.09 -3.50
C GLN A 241 1.81 -10.26 -3.06
N ILE A 242 0.93 -10.79 -3.92
CA ILE A 242 0.10 -11.97 -3.63
C ILE A 242 0.94 -13.23 -3.38
N ILE A 243 1.97 -13.46 -4.20
CA ILE A 243 2.86 -14.62 -4.03
C ILE A 243 3.66 -14.53 -2.73
N ASP A 244 4.04 -13.33 -2.30
CA ASP A 244 4.68 -13.15 -1.01
C ASP A 244 3.71 -13.33 0.17
N PHE A 245 2.43 -12.97 0.00
CA PHE A 245 1.39 -13.32 0.98
C PHE A 245 1.30 -14.84 1.16
N LYS A 246 1.29 -15.61 0.07
CA LYS A 246 1.29 -17.07 0.12
C LYS A 246 2.46 -17.61 0.94
N LYS A 247 3.68 -17.14 0.68
CA LYS A 247 4.86 -17.51 1.48
C LYS A 247 4.68 -17.18 2.96
N ARG A 248 4.05 -16.04 3.28
CA ARG A 248 3.79 -15.64 4.67
C ARG A 248 2.72 -16.49 5.33
N ILE A 249 1.66 -16.87 4.59
CA ILE A 249 0.64 -17.83 5.02
C ILE A 249 1.30 -19.16 5.36
N ASP A 250 2.07 -19.73 4.43
CA ASP A 250 2.74 -21.04 4.64
C ASP A 250 3.65 -21.02 5.86
N LYS A 251 4.41 -19.93 6.04
CA LYS A 251 5.26 -19.74 7.22
C LYS A 251 4.42 -19.64 8.50
N ALA A 252 3.31 -18.90 8.47
CA ALA A 252 2.45 -18.72 9.63
C ALA A 252 1.76 -20.02 10.03
N THR A 253 1.11 -20.70 9.08
CA THR A 253 0.37 -21.94 9.33
C THR A 253 1.32 -23.12 9.59
N GLY A 254 2.52 -23.11 9.02
CA GLY A 254 3.56 -24.10 9.31
C GLY A 254 4.26 -23.90 10.68
N THR A 255 3.98 -22.82 11.39
CA THR A 255 4.57 -22.59 12.73
C THR A 255 3.97 -23.57 13.74
N LYS A 256 4.80 -24.20 14.56
CA LYS A 256 4.37 -25.03 15.69
C LYS A 256 4.05 -24.16 16.92
N PRO A 257 2.84 -24.26 17.51
CA PRO A 257 2.55 -23.62 18.79
C PRO A 257 3.48 -24.12 19.89
N LYS A 258 3.89 -23.22 20.80
CA LYS A 258 4.77 -23.57 21.90
C LYS A 258 4.09 -24.60 22.81
N GLY A 259 4.73 -25.74 23.02
CA GLY A 259 4.21 -26.83 23.86
C GLY A 259 3.35 -27.87 23.12
N TYR A 260 3.27 -27.78 21.78
CA TYR A 260 2.45 -28.67 20.95
C TYR A 260 3.25 -29.23 19.77
N ASP A 261 2.89 -30.44 19.33
CA ASP A 261 3.66 -31.20 18.34
C ASP A 261 3.29 -30.88 16.89
N TYR A 262 2.08 -30.39 16.67
CA TYR A 262 1.50 -30.16 15.35
C TYR A 262 1.63 -28.67 14.92
N PRO A 263 1.82 -28.38 13.63
CA PRO A 263 1.75 -27.01 13.11
C PRO A 263 0.34 -26.41 13.27
N ILE A 264 0.25 -25.08 13.24
CA ILE A 264 -1.04 -24.35 13.26
C ILE A 264 -1.98 -24.86 12.16
N ALA A 265 -1.48 -25.23 10.98
CA ALA A 265 -2.28 -25.76 9.88
C ALA A 265 -3.11 -27.01 10.25
N ASP A 266 -2.64 -27.84 11.19
CA ASP A 266 -3.35 -29.06 11.60
C ASP A 266 -4.49 -28.73 12.59
N TYR A 267 -4.28 -27.70 13.42
CA TYR A 267 -5.28 -27.16 14.33
C TYR A 267 -6.33 -26.31 13.60
N MET A 268 -5.89 -25.49 12.63
CA MET A 268 -6.67 -24.44 11.98
C MET A 268 -6.71 -24.65 10.46
N THR A 269 -7.72 -25.37 10.00
CA THR A 269 -8.00 -25.61 8.59
C THR A 269 -8.95 -24.59 7.99
N SER A 270 -9.70 -23.84 8.82
CA SER A 270 -10.63 -22.82 8.33
C SER A 270 -9.91 -21.56 7.81
N ASP A 271 -10.47 -20.92 6.78
CA ASP A 271 -9.89 -19.69 6.20
C ASP A 271 -9.78 -18.57 7.24
N LYS A 272 -10.74 -18.47 8.17
CA LYS A 272 -10.68 -17.51 9.29
C LYS A 272 -9.55 -17.83 10.27
N GLY A 273 -9.36 -19.09 10.65
CA GLY A 273 -8.24 -19.49 11.52
C GLY A 273 -6.88 -19.19 10.88
N ARG A 274 -6.75 -19.49 9.58
CA ARG A 274 -5.55 -19.16 8.79
C ARG A 274 -5.33 -17.65 8.68
N ALA A 275 -6.40 -16.87 8.52
CA ALA A 275 -6.34 -15.41 8.46
C ALA A 275 -5.85 -14.80 9.78
N LEU A 276 -6.26 -15.35 10.93
CA LEU A 276 -5.77 -14.89 12.25
C LEU A 276 -4.28 -15.21 12.47
N ALA A 277 -3.81 -16.35 11.98
CA ALA A 277 -2.39 -16.69 12.00
C ALA A 277 -1.59 -15.74 11.08
N LEU A 278 -2.08 -15.48 9.87
CA LEU A 278 -1.48 -14.53 8.94
C LEU A 278 -1.43 -13.11 9.54
N ASP A 279 -2.53 -12.64 10.12
CA ASP A 279 -2.68 -11.31 10.70
C ASP A 279 -1.63 -11.01 11.78
N GLN A 280 -1.41 -11.96 12.69
CA GLN A 280 -0.33 -11.83 13.68
C GLN A 280 1.04 -12.04 13.05
N SER A 281 1.18 -12.95 12.09
CA SER A 281 2.43 -13.15 11.38
C SER A 281 2.91 -11.84 10.73
N VAL A 282 2.03 -11.04 10.12
CA VAL A 282 2.39 -9.73 9.55
C VAL A 282 2.74 -8.73 10.66
N ASN A 283 1.91 -8.63 11.71
CA ASN A 283 2.07 -7.59 12.71
C ASN A 283 3.17 -7.85 13.75
N ARG A 284 3.27 -9.08 14.26
CA ARG A 284 4.16 -9.50 15.35
C ARG A 284 4.56 -10.99 15.21
N PRO A 285 5.35 -11.35 14.18
CA PRO A 285 5.64 -12.75 13.85
C PRO A 285 6.29 -13.54 14.99
N ALA A 286 7.13 -12.89 15.82
CA ALA A 286 7.85 -13.55 16.91
C ALA A 286 6.94 -14.10 18.02
N TYR A 287 5.69 -13.62 18.13
CA TYR A 287 4.76 -14.05 19.17
C TYR A 287 3.80 -15.15 18.74
N LEU A 288 3.71 -15.45 17.44
CA LEU A 288 2.76 -16.40 16.86
C LEU A 288 2.77 -17.77 17.56
N SER A 289 3.95 -18.37 17.69
CA SER A 289 4.11 -19.69 18.34
C SER A 289 3.67 -19.67 19.81
N THR A 290 4.04 -18.62 20.56
CA THR A 290 3.71 -18.54 21.99
C THR A 290 2.24 -18.25 22.23
N ASP A 291 1.64 -17.33 21.46
CA ASP A 291 0.25 -16.91 21.67
C ASP A 291 -0.74 -18.01 21.27
N TYR A 292 -0.47 -18.73 20.18
CA TYR A 292 -1.25 -19.95 19.86
C TYR A 292 -1.08 -21.03 20.93
N GLY A 293 0.14 -21.22 21.46
CA GLY A 293 0.38 -22.18 22.54
C GLY A 293 -0.47 -21.88 23.77
N SER A 294 -0.50 -20.61 24.20
CA SER A 294 -1.34 -20.16 25.32
C SER A 294 -2.85 -20.31 25.05
N ALA A 295 -3.30 -20.12 23.81
CA ALA A 295 -4.69 -20.35 23.45
C ALA A 295 -5.06 -21.84 23.51
N LEU A 296 -4.18 -22.72 23.03
CA LEU A 296 -4.36 -24.17 23.15
C LEU A 296 -4.33 -24.63 24.61
N ASP A 297 -3.44 -24.08 25.45
CA ASP A 297 -3.41 -24.38 26.89
C ASP A 297 -4.75 -24.07 27.56
N THR A 298 -5.34 -22.94 27.21
CA THR A 298 -6.66 -22.53 27.71
C THR A 298 -7.76 -23.46 27.19
N PHE A 299 -7.74 -23.79 25.90
CA PHE A 299 -8.70 -24.71 25.29
C PHE A 299 -8.67 -26.09 25.95
N TYR A 300 -7.49 -26.71 26.11
CA TYR A 300 -7.37 -28.03 26.74
C TYR A 300 -7.62 -28.02 28.25
N LYS A 301 -7.40 -26.88 28.93
CA LYS A 301 -7.81 -26.71 30.32
C LYS A 301 -9.34 -26.76 30.45
N ASN A 302 -10.06 -26.14 29.52
CA ASN A 302 -11.53 -26.16 29.47
C ASN A 302 -12.07 -27.51 28.97
N ASN A 303 -11.29 -28.21 28.14
CA ASN A 303 -11.68 -29.44 27.46
C ASN A 303 -10.69 -30.60 27.75
N PRO A 304 -10.56 -31.07 29.01
CA PRO A 304 -9.49 -32.00 29.42
C PRO A 304 -9.57 -33.40 28.78
N LYS A 305 -10.69 -33.75 28.14
CA LYS A 305 -10.91 -35.04 27.47
C LYS A 305 -10.66 -34.99 25.96
N VAL A 306 -10.45 -33.82 25.38
CA VAL A 306 -10.23 -33.68 23.93
C VAL A 306 -8.83 -34.17 23.58
N SER A 307 -8.71 -34.93 22.49
CA SER A 307 -7.40 -35.39 22.00
C SER A 307 -6.51 -34.20 21.64
N LYS A 308 -5.24 -34.28 22.04
CA LYS A 308 -4.22 -33.28 21.67
C LYS A 308 -3.78 -33.38 20.21
N ASN A 309 -4.12 -34.47 19.53
CA ASN A 309 -3.93 -34.66 18.11
C ASN A 309 -5.16 -34.14 17.35
N PRO A 310 -5.04 -33.04 16.57
CA PRO A 310 -6.17 -32.47 15.85
C PRO A 310 -6.84 -33.43 14.88
N ALA A 311 -6.09 -34.40 14.32
CA ALA A 311 -6.64 -35.39 13.40
C ALA A 311 -7.79 -36.20 14.03
N ASP A 312 -7.84 -36.31 15.36
CA ASP A 312 -8.84 -37.08 16.09
C ASP A 312 -10.12 -36.29 16.40
N TRP A 313 -10.19 -34.99 16.05
CA TRP A 313 -11.32 -34.14 16.44
C TRP A 313 -12.64 -34.48 15.72
N GLY A 314 -12.56 -35.14 14.56
CA GLY A 314 -13.73 -35.58 13.80
C GLY A 314 -14.75 -34.47 13.56
N GLU A 315 -16.03 -34.76 13.83
CA GLU A 315 -17.15 -33.83 13.66
C GLU A 315 -17.07 -32.58 14.56
N ASN A 316 -16.34 -32.64 15.69
CA ASN A 316 -16.20 -31.50 16.60
C ASN A 316 -15.15 -30.48 16.13
N ARG A 317 -14.43 -30.77 15.02
CA ARG A 317 -13.32 -29.94 14.53
C ARG A 317 -13.72 -28.48 14.31
N GLU A 318 -14.91 -28.20 13.77
CA GLU A 318 -15.36 -26.83 13.55
C GLU A 318 -15.56 -26.11 14.89
N THR A 319 -16.30 -26.72 15.82
CA THR A 319 -16.55 -26.18 17.15
C THR A 319 -15.26 -25.90 17.93
N TYR A 320 -14.29 -26.82 17.89
CA TYR A 320 -13.01 -26.63 18.57
C TYR A 320 -12.17 -25.52 17.95
N GLN A 321 -12.14 -25.41 16.61
CA GLN A 321 -11.48 -24.30 15.94
C GLN A 321 -12.07 -22.96 16.33
N ASP A 322 -13.39 -22.86 16.39
CA ASP A 322 -14.09 -21.63 16.79
C ASP A 322 -13.78 -21.24 18.23
N GLU A 323 -13.78 -22.20 19.16
CA GLU A 323 -13.40 -21.93 20.55
C GLU A 323 -11.95 -21.44 20.63
N ILE A 324 -11.01 -22.13 19.99
CA ILE A 324 -9.60 -21.73 20.00
C ILE A 324 -9.42 -20.35 19.36
N ASN A 325 -10.10 -20.06 18.25
CA ASN A 325 -10.07 -18.74 17.61
C ASN A 325 -10.66 -17.65 18.51
N SER A 326 -11.70 -17.95 19.29
CA SER A 326 -12.28 -17.01 20.26
C SER A 326 -11.35 -16.69 21.43
N ILE A 327 -10.48 -17.63 21.81
CA ILE A 327 -9.45 -17.44 22.84
C ILE A 327 -8.25 -16.69 22.26
N TYR A 328 -7.68 -17.22 21.17
CA TYR A 328 -6.48 -16.69 20.52
C TYR A 328 -6.71 -15.29 19.93
N GLY A 329 -7.84 -15.12 19.25
CA GLY A 329 -8.23 -13.94 18.50
C GLY A 329 -7.96 -12.62 19.24
N PRO A 330 -8.71 -12.34 20.32
CA PRO A 330 -8.59 -11.09 21.05
C PRO A 330 -7.36 -11.01 21.97
N ALA A 331 -6.78 -12.14 22.38
CA ALA A 331 -5.71 -12.19 23.38
C ALA A 331 -4.29 -12.10 22.79
N ARG A 332 -4.12 -12.40 21.50
CA ARG A 332 -2.81 -12.35 20.85
C ARG A 332 -2.19 -10.95 20.87
N ARG A 333 -0.86 -10.89 20.91
CA ARG A 333 -0.10 -9.64 20.98
C ARG A 333 0.01 -8.96 19.62
N GLY A 334 -0.23 -7.65 19.61
CA GLY A 334 -0.05 -6.76 18.47
C GLY A 334 -0.92 -5.51 18.57
N THR A 335 -0.92 -4.69 17.52
CA THR A 335 -1.77 -3.49 17.45
C THR A 335 -3.23 -3.87 17.22
N ASP A 336 -4.17 -3.38 18.04
CA ASP A 336 -5.64 -3.57 17.86
C ASP A 336 -6.08 -5.02 17.59
N MET A 337 -5.47 -6.03 18.25
CA MET A 337 -5.76 -7.44 17.93
C MET A 337 -7.22 -7.84 18.17
N LYS A 338 -7.89 -7.21 19.14
CA LYS A 338 -9.32 -7.39 19.38
C LYS A 338 -10.16 -6.87 18.20
N GLY A 339 -9.97 -5.62 17.77
CA GLY A 339 -10.71 -5.06 16.64
C GLY A 339 -10.40 -5.78 15.32
N ARG A 340 -9.14 -6.18 15.12
CA ARG A 340 -8.72 -7.01 13.98
C ARG A 340 -9.37 -8.39 13.96
N TYR A 341 -9.48 -9.03 15.12
CA TYR A 341 -10.19 -10.30 15.28
C TYR A 341 -11.67 -10.15 14.96
N GLU A 342 -12.34 -9.14 15.51
CA GLU A 342 -13.75 -8.87 15.26
C GLU A 342 -14.02 -8.69 13.75
N ARG A 343 -13.17 -7.93 13.05
CA ARG A 343 -13.27 -7.77 11.58
C ARG A 343 -13.14 -9.09 10.82
N ILE A 344 -12.21 -9.97 11.19
CA ILE A 344 -12.05 -11.29 10.54
C ILE A 344 -13.21 -12.24 10.90
N ARG A 345 -13.64 -12.24 12.16
CA ARG A 345 -14.74 -13.08 12.66
C ARG A 345 -16.05 -12.74 11.98
N ASP A 346 -16.36 -11.45 11.87
CA ASP A 346 -17.63 -10.94 11.37
C ASP A 346 -17.65 -10.81 9.83
N ALA A 347 -16.50 -10.95 9.18
CA ALA A 347 -16.42 -10.95 7.73
C ALA A 347 -17.23 -12.13 7.13
N PRO A 348 -17.98 -11.89 6.04
CA PRO A 348 -18.59 -12.96 5.28
C PRO A 348 -17.48 -13.85 4.68
N ASN A 349 -17.80 -15.13 4.45
CA ASN A 349 -16.88 -16.01 3.75
C ASN A 349 -16.65 -15.45 2.33
N PRO A 350 -15.41 -15.10 1.97
CA PRO A 350 -15.16 -14.43 0.72
C PRO A 350 -15.33 -15.40 -0.46
N VAL A 351 -15.91 -14.88 -1.54
CA VAL A 351 -15.87 -15.49 -2.86
C VAL A 351 -14.66 -14.91 -3.58
N VAL A 352 -13.83 -15.76 -4.18
CA VAL A 352 -12.68 -15.31 -4.96
C VAL A 352 -13.19 -14.60 -6.22
N PRO A 353 -12.85 -13.32 -6.43
CA PRO A 353 -13.30 -12.60 -7.62
C PRO A 353 -12.83 -13.28 -8.91
N ALA A 354 -13.70 -13.32 -9.92
CA ALA A 354 -13.34 -13.77 -11.26
C ALA A 354 -12.25 -12.86 -11.86
N ASP A 355 -11.42 -13.44 -12.72
CA ASP A 355 -10.42 -12.66 -13.42
C ASP A 355 -11.08 -11.67 -14.38
N THR A 356 -10.54 -10.46 -14.46
CA THR A 356 -10.97 -9.46 -15.45
C THR A 356 -9.74 -8.96 -16.20
N PRO A 357 -9.84 -8.76 -17.53
CA PRO A 357 -8.71 -8.24 -18.31
C PRO A 357 -8.22 -6.90 -17.74
N PRO A 358 -6.92 -6.59 -17.90
CA PRO A 358 -6.43 -5.25 -17.57
C PRO A 358 -7.20 -4.20 -18.37
N SER A 359 -7.56 -3.10 -17.69
CA SER A 359 -8.27 -1.94 -18.25
C SER A 359 -7.38 -1.09 -19.14
#